data_AF-A0A944PPX1-F1
#
_entry.id   AF-A0A944PPX1-F1
#
_cell.length_a   1.000
_cell.length_b   1.000
_cell.length_c   1.000
_cell.angle_alpha   90.00
_cell.angle_beta   90.00
_cell.angle_gamma   90.00
#
_symmetry.space_group_name_H-M   'P 1'
#
loop_
_entity.id
_entity.type
_entity.pdbx_description
1 polymer ?
#
loop_
_entity_poly.entity_id
_entity_poly.type
_entity_poly.pdbx_seq_one_letter_code
_entity_poly.pdbx_strand_id
1 'polypeptide(L)'
;MTATVPTLPSEPALRVNFLDHLIPRATPGTYRVQVHNTLTDTDGELDAGDRLPTTEETFEIRAARFVLAQATVHALYPPPASRSSYGRTLPHITFNRPTLPWERNQAGTRSGPEARPPWLALLVFGAGELPDDPGATGATVLRTVDELRHPAESGVVGPVLPEGSVSDSEAAGKCATIDVPAELFTAVAPHDDEMYYLAHVRKVAAAGAARADGEVLAPASTGSSPPTGSPAHPGSTSSTSSPSKASRAGCRAPCRPAPPRSGWPPCTTGPSPAATAPPPTPVPCSRTSSGRTTRTIRTRSAWP
;
A
#
# COMPACT_ATOMS: atom_id res chain seq x y z
N MET A 1 -36.81 18.24 51.18
CA MET A 1 -35.58 18.29 50.37
C MET A 1 -35.85 17.49 49.11
N THR A 2 -36.03 18.15 47.97
CA THR A 2 -36.33 17.49 46.69
C THR A 2 -35.02 17.22 45.98
N ALA A 3 -34.71 15.95 45.72
CA ALA A 3 -33.48 15.57 45.03
C ALA A 3 -33.64 15.79 43.51
N THR A 4 -32.83 16.69 42.94
CA THR A 4 -32.74 16.85 41.48
C THR A 4 -32.08 15.61 40.89
N VAL A 5 -32.84 14.85 40.10
CA VAL A 5 -32.28 13.76 39.28
C VAL A 5 -31.44 14.40 38.16
N PRO A 6 -30.16 14.03 37.98
CA PRO A 6 -29.36 14.57 36.90
C PRO A 6 -29.85 14.03 35.55
N THR A 7 -30.38 14.90 34.70
CA THR A 7 -30.74 14.58 33.33
C THR A 7 -29.48 14.16 32.56
N LEU A 8 -29.42 12.92 32.09
CA LEU A 8 -28.36 12.48 31.19
C LEU A 8 -28.41 13.30 29.89
N PRO A 9 -27.26 13.69 29.31
CA PRO A 9 -27.24 14.34 28.00
C PRO A 9 -27.84 13.41 26.96
N SER A 10 -28.78 13.92 26.16
CA SER A 10 -29.65 13.13 25.28
C SER A 10 -28.95 12.51 24.07
N GLU A 11 -27.69 12.87 23.80
CA GLU A 11 -26.87 12.38 22.68
C GLU A 11 -25.42 12.20 23.15
N PRO A 12 -24.70 11.16 22.65
CA PRO A 12 -23.28 10.98 22.96
C PRO A 12 -22.44 12.10 22.36
N ALA A 13 -21.43 12.56 23.10
CA ALA A 13 -20.54 13.66 22.69
C ALA A 13 -19.77 13.39 21.37
N LEU A 14 -19.60 12.11 20.99
CA LEU A 14 -18.97 11.67 19.76
C LEU A 14 -19.85 10.63 19.08
N ARG A 15 -20.11 10.81 17.78
CA ARG A 15 -20.66 9.79 16.89
C ARG A 15 -19.52 9.21 16.05
N VAL A 16 -19.34 7.89 16.10
CA VAL A 16 -18.33 7.17 15.31
C VAL A 16 -19.06 6.27 14.33
N ASN A 17 -18.89 6.52 13.04
CA ASN A 17 -19.42 5.70 11.97
C ASN A 17 -18.27 4.94 11.31
N PHE A 18 -18.50 3.66 11.04
CA PHE A 18 -17.61 2.84 10.23
C PHE A 18 -18.24 2.70 8.83
N LEU A 19 -17.43 2.88 7.79
CA LEU A 19 -17.82 2.66 6.40
C LEU A 19 -16.94 1.54 5.84
N ASP A 20 -17.55 0.55 5.21
CA ASP A 20 -16.82 -0.59 4.62
C ASP A 20 -15.89 -0.15 3.49
N HIS A 21 -16.26 0.91 2.76
CA HIS A 21 -15.44 1.49 1.70
C HIS A 21 -15.69 2.98 1.50
N LEU A 22 -14.72 3.68 0.91
CA LEU A 22 -14.86 5.06 0.44
C LEU A 22 -14.20 5.20 -0.94
N ILE A 23 -15.02 5.20 -1.98
CA ILE A 23 -14.56 5.22 -3.37
C ILE A 23 -14.19 6.65 -3.78
N PRO A 24 -13.01 6.89 -4.40
CA PRO A 24 -12.68 8.20 -4.95
C PRO A 24 -13.62 8.56 -6.11
N ARG A 25 -13.91 9.86 -6.26
CA ARG A 25 -14.81 10.36 -7.32
C ARG A 25 -14.25 10.21 -8.74
N ALA A 26 -12.94 10.06 -8.86
CA ALA A 26 -12.24 9.78 -10.11
C ALA A 26 -11.20 8.68 -9.85
N THR A 27 -11.09 7.72 -10.75
CA THR A 27 -10.10 6.63 -10.69
C THR A 27 -8.77 7.09 -11.27
N PRO A 28 -7.65 6.39 -10.98
CA PRO A 28 -6.38 6.66 -11.64
C PRO A 28 -6.46 6.41 -13.15
N GLY A 29 -5.73 7.19 -13.93
CA GLY A 29 -5.70 7.10 -15.39
C GLY A 29 -5.60 8.46 -16.07
N THR A 30 -5.54 8.44 -17.40
CA THR A 30 -5.46 9.62 -18.25
C THR A 30 -6.86 10.13 -18.59
N TYR A 31 -7.11 11.42 -18.34
CA TYR A 31 -8.36 12.10 -18.61
C TYR A 31 -8.12 13.23 -19.63
N ARG A 32 -9.14 13.50 -20.45
CA ARG A 32 -9.17 14.66 -21.34
C ARG A 32 -10.33 15.56 -20.95
N VAL A 33 -10.04 16.82 -20.65
CA VAL A 33 -11.03 17.88 -20.50
C VAL A 33 -11.25 18.49 -21.88
N GLN A 34 -12.51 18.69 -22.26
CA GLN A 34 -12.91 19.42 -23.46
C GLN A 34 -13.81 20.57 -23.01
N VAL A 35 -13.44 21.81 -23.37
CA VAL A 35 -14.19 23.02 -23.03
C VAL A 35 -14.84 23.56 -24.30
N HIS A 36 -16.17 23.53 -24.31
CA HIS A 36 -16.99 24.16 -25.32
C HIS A 36 -17.59 25.44 -24.73
N ASN A 37 -17.46 26.55 -25.44
CA ASN A 37 -18.15 27.79 -25.12
C ASN A 37 -19.31 27.97 -26.11
N THR A 38 -20.40 28.57 -25.65
CA THR A 38 -21.57 28.89 -26.48
C THR A 38 -22.06 30.27 -26.06
N LEU A 39 -22.23 31.17 -27.03
CA LEU A 39 -22.68 32.53 -26.80
C LEU A 39 -24.18 32.60 -27.11
N THR A 40 -24.96 33.20 -26.21
CA THR A 40 -26.41 33.33 -26.36
C THR A 40 -26.85 34.76 -26.06
N ASP A 41 -27.85 35.20 -26.81
CA ASP A 41 -28.63 36.42 -26.57
C ASP A 41 -30.11 36.05 -26.51
N THR A 42 -30.94 37.04 -26.21
CA THR A 42 -32.41 37.01 -26.15
C THR A 42 -33.07 36.36 -27.37
N ASP A 43 -32.44 36.47 -28.56
CA ASP A 43 -32.93 35.92 -29.83
C ASP A 43 -32.32 34.55 -30.21
N GLY A 44 -31.35 34.00 -29.46
CA GLY A 44 -30.78 32.67 -29.70
C GLY A 44 -29.26 32.54 -29.53
N GLU A 45 -28.69 31.48 -30.11
CA GLU A 45 -27.24 31.18 -30.11
C GLU A 45 -26.52 32.12 -31.10
N LEU A 46 -25.72 33.05 -30.56
CA LEU A 46 -24.97 34.07 -31.30
C LEU A 46 -23.85 33.47 -32.16
N ASP A 47 -23.24 32.37 -31.70
CA ASP A 47 -22.10 31.73 -32.35
C ASP A 47 -22.48 30.50 -33.19
N ALA A 48 -23.78 30.30 -33.48
CA ALA A 48 -24.27 29.15 -34.24
C ALA A 48 -23.67 28.99 -35.66
N GLY A 49 -23.20 30.10 -36.26
CA GLY A 49 -22.55 30.12 -37.57
C GLY A 49 -21.02 30.07 -37.55
N ASP A 50 -20.39 30.41 -36.43
CA ASP A 50 -18.93 30.45 -36.24
C ASP A 50 -18.61 30.20 -34.75
N ARG A 51 -18.71 28.92 -34.36
CA ARG A 51 -18.59 28.52 -32.95
C ARG A 51 -17.19 28.75 -32.41
N LEU A 52 -17.12 29.19 -31.16
CA LEU A 52 -15.84 29.36 -30.46
C LEU A 52 -15.04 28.03 -30.45
N PRO A 53 -13.71 28.08 -30.67
CA PRO A 53 -12.89 26.89 -30.77
C PRO A 53 -12.93 26.09 -29.47
N THR A 54 -13.14 24.78 -29.60
CA THR A 54 -13.06 23.86 -28.47
C THR A 54 -11.61 23.79 -27.98
N THR A 55 -11.41 24.01 -26.68
CA THR A 55 -10.10 23.87 -26.05
C THR A 55 -10.03 22.51 -25.36
N GLU A 56 -8.94 21.76 -25.58
CA GLU A 56 -8.75 20.45 -24.98
C GLU A 56 -7.46 20.39 -24.18
N GLU A 57 -7.50 19.76 -23.01
CA GLU A 57 -6.32 19.50 -22.19
C GLU A 57 -6.34 18.06 -21.66
N THR A 58 -5.19 17.41 -21.65
CA THR A 58 -5.04 16.03 -21.16
C THR A 58 -4.20 16.01 -19.89
N PHE A 59 -4.69 15.35 -18.85
CA PHE A 59 -4.02 15.23 -17.55
C PHE A 59 -4.11 13.80 -17.02
N GLU A 60 -3.24 13.45 -16.08
CA GLU A 60 -3.15 12.11 -15.49
C GLU A 60 -3.49 12.16 -13.99
N ILE A 61 -4.44 11.35 -13.55
CA ILE A 61 -4.67 11.08 -12.12
C ILE A 61 -3.80 9.90 -11.72
N ARG A 62 -2.78 10.16 -10.90
CA ARG A 62 -1.88 9.14 -10.35
C ARG A 62 -2.37 8.66 -8.98
N ALA A 63 -2.20 7.37 -8.71
CA ALA A 63 -2.34 6.79 -7.38
C ALA A 63 -1.14 5.91 -7.03
N ALA A 64 -0.93 5.69 -5.73
CA ALA A 64 0.09 4.78 -5.25
C ALA A 64 -0.10 3.36 -5.82
N ARG A 65 1.02 2.66 -6.01
CA ARG A 65 1.05 1.27 -6.53
C ARG A 65 2.26 0.50 -6.00
N PHE A 66 3.47 0.97 -6.34
CA PHE A 66 4.74 0.32 -5.99
C PHE A 66 5.51 1.02 -4.87
N VAL A 67 5.10 2.25 -4.52
CA VAL A 67 5.67 3.03 -3.42
C VAL A 67 4.52 3.63 -2.60
N LEU A 68 4.57 3.43 -1.28
CA LEU A 68 3.69 4.07 -0.31
C LEU A 68 4.52 5.05 0.52
N ALA A 69 4.32 6.36 0.30
CA ALA A 69 5.07 7.38 1.02
C ALA A 69 4.71 7.37 2.52
N GLN A 70 5.72 7.42 3.40
CA GLN A 70 5.52 7.40 4.86
C GLN A 70 4.57 8.49 5.36
N ALA A 71 4.54 9.68 4.74
CA ALA A 71 3.60 10.76 5.05
C ALA A 71 2.11 10.40 4.82
N THR A 72 1.82 9.31 4.11
CA THR A 72 0.46 8.77 3.95
C THR A 72 -0.03 8.05 5.21
N VAL A 73 0.90 7.58 6.04
CA VAL A 73 0.61 6.85 7.29
C VAL A 73 0.29 7.87 8.39
N HIS A 74 -0.87 7.70 9.01
CA HIS A 74 -1.32 8.47 10.16
C HIS A 74 -0.80 7.87 11.47
N ALA A 75 -0.94 6.55 11.61
CA ALA A 75 -0.53 5.81 12.80
C ALA A 75 -0.22 4.34 12.47
N LEU A 76 0.68 3.76 13.26
CA LEU A 76 1.03 2.35 13.26
C LEU A 76 0.82 1.77 14.65
N TYR A 77 0.26 0.58 14.72
CA TYR A 77 0.22 -0.22 15.93
C TYR A 77 0.71 -1.65 15.62
N PRO A 78 1.67 -2.21 16.38
CA PRO A 78 2.46 -1.54 17.41
C PRO A 78 3.32 -0.38 16.87
N PRO A 79 3.69 0.61 17.69
CA PRO A 79 4.64 1.64 17.28
C PRO A 79 6.02 1.05 16.90
N PRO A 80 6.74 1.61 15.91
CA PRO A 80 8.08 1.13 15.56
C PRO A 80 9.05 1.11 16.75
N ALA A 81 9.93 0.11 16.78
CA ALA A 81 10.96 -0.10 17.82
C ALA A 81 10.43 -0.17 19.28
N SER A 82 9.13 -0.41 19.48
CA SER A 82 8.52 -0.49 20.81
C SER A 82 8.52 -1.92 21.38
N ARG A 83 8.45 -2.05 22.71
CA ARG A 83 8.43 -3.34 23.42
C ARG A 83 7.31 -3.35 24.45
N SER A 84 6.29 -4.19 24.24
CA SER A 84 5.17 -4.42 25.16
C SER A 84 4.45 -5.74 24.82
N SER A 85 3.47 -6.13 25.63
CA SER A 85 2.62 -7.30 25.39
C SER A 85 1.54 -6.99 24.34
N TYR A 86 1.87 -7.13 23.06
CA TYR A 86 0.96 -6.78 21.95
C TYR A 86 -0.12 -7.83 21.66
N GLY A 87 -0.03 -9.05 22.20
CA GLY A 87 -0.95 -10.18 21.93
C GLY A 87 -2.42 -10.00 22.36
N ARG A 88 -2.86 -8.80 22.75
CA ARG A 88 -4.27 -8.46 23.02
C ARG A 88 -4.90 -7.54 21.98
N THR A 89 -4.12 -7.02 21.04
CA THR A 89 -4.57 -6.07 20.02
C THR A 89 -3.89 -6.41 18.71
N LEU A 90 -4.68 -6.67 17.66
CA LEU A 90 -4.15 -6.96 16.33
C LEU A 90 -3.34 -5.78 15.77
N PRO A 91 -2.18 -6.02 15.13
CA PRO A 91 -1.45 -4.99 14.41
C PRO A 91 -2.33 -4.28 13.38
N HIS A 92 -2.25 -2.96 13.29
CA HIS A 92 -3.06 -2.20 12.35
C HIS A 92 -2.36 -0.91 11.91
N ILE A 93 -2.71 -0.46 10.70
CA ILE A 93 -2.22 0.77 10.10
C ILE A 93 -3.40 1.71 9.86
N THR A 94 -3.20 3.00 10.13
CA THR A 94 -4.16 4.07 9.83
C THR A 94 -3.54 5.02 8.81
N PHE A 95 -4.31 5.46 7.82
CA PHE A 95 -3.89 6.34 6.74
C PHE A 95 -4.53 7.74 6.83
N ASN A 96 -3.76 8.76 6.49
CA ASN A 96 -4.21 10.15 6.40
C ASN A 96 -5.22 10.35 5.26
N ARG A 97 -5.15 9.54 4.21
CA ARG A 97 -6.04 9.59 3.04
C ARG A 97 -7.03 8.42 3.06
N PRO A 98 -8.32 8.65 3.37
CA PRO A 98 -9.28 7.55 3.60
C PRO A 98 -9.68 6.80 2.33
N THR A 99 -9.48 7.36 1.13
CA THR A 99 -9.73 6.69 -0.16
C THR A 99 -8.63 5.72 -0.57
N LEU A 100 -7.42 5.81 0.02
CA LEU A 100 -6.24 5.06 -0.43
C LEU A 100 -6.51 3.58 -0.68
N PRO A 101 -7.18 2.82 0.21
CA PRO A 101 -7.40 1.39 0.00
C PRO A 101 -8.28 1.06 -1.22
N TRP A 102 -9.08 2.01 -1.73
CA TRP A 102 -10.01 1.82 -2.86
C TRP A 102 -9.64 2.64 -4.11
N GLU A 103 -8.42 3.17 -4.18
CA GLU A 103 -7.94 3.91 -5.35
C GLU A 103 -7.59 3.03 -6.54
N ARG A 104 -7.41 1.72 -6.35
CA ARG A 104 -7.25 0.76 -7.43
C ARG A 104 -8.36 -0.26 -7.33
N ASN A 105 -9.04 -0.55 -8.44
CA ASN A 105 -9.99 -1.64 -8.51
C ASN A 105 -9.22 -2.96 -8.48
N GLN A 106 -9.52 -3.82 -7.51
CA GLN A 106 -9.17 -5.24 -7.59
C GLN A 106 -10.32 -6.04 -8.17
N ALA A 107 -9.99 -7.14 -8.84
CA ALA A 107 -10.95 -8.21 -9.07
C ALA A 107 -11.35 -8.83 -7.72
N GLY A 108 -12.55 -9.39 -7.64
CA GLY A 108 -13.02 -10.07 -6.44
C GLY A 108 -14.30 -10.85 -6.71
N THR A 109 -14.61 -11.79 -5.82
CA THR A 109 -15.67 -12.79 -5.99
C THR A 109 -17.09 -12.25 -5.86
N ARG A 110 -17.29 -11.13 -5.15
CA ARG A 110 -18.61 -10.50 -4.98
C ARG A 110 -18.97 -9.67 -6.21
N SER A 111 -20.24 -9.69 -6.58
CA SER A 111 -20.81 -8.85 -7.64
C SER A 111 -21.64 -7.71 -7.06
N GLY A 112 -21.67 -6.56 -7.76
CA GLY A 112 -22.54 -5.41 -7.42
C GLY A 112 -21.81 -4.12 -7.03
N PRO A 113 -22.55 -3.07 -6.64
CA PRO A 113 -21.98 -1.77 -6.27
C PRO A 113 -21.16 -1.84 -4.97
N GLU A 114 -21.53 -2.71 -4.04
CA GLU A 114 -20.85 -2.90 -2.75
C GLU A 114 -19.59 -3.77 -2.85
N ALA A 115 -19.38 -4.44 -3.99
CA ALA A 115 -18.20 -5.27 -4.24
C ALA A 115 -16.97 -4.37 -4.49
N ARG A 116 -16.36 -3.88 -3.42
CA ARG A 116 -15.22 -2.97 -3.44
C ARG A 116 -14.10 -3.47 -2.51
N PRO A 117 -13.41 -4.56 -2.90
CA PRO A 117 -12.29 -5.04 -2.12
C PRO A 117 -11.14 -4.02 -2.22
N PRO A 118 -10.52 -3.63 -1.09
CA PRO A 118 -9.33 -2.79 -1.12
C PRO A 118 -8.15 -3.47 -1.84
N TRP A 119 -7.25 -2.68 -2.40
CA TRP A 119 -6.03 -3.17 -3.07
C TRP A 119 -4.83 -3.37 -2.14
N LEU A 120 -4.99 -3.08 -0.85
CA LEU A 120 -3.98 -3.17 0.19
C LEU A 120 -4.36 -4.21 1.24
N ALA A 121 -3.38 -4.99 1.68
CA ALA A 121 -3.46 -5.90 2.82
C ALA A 121 -2.37 -5.57 3.84
N LEU A 122 -2.59 -5.92 5.12
CA LEU A 122 -1.55 -5.92 6.15
C LEU A 122 -1.22 -7.38 6.51
N LEU A 123 -0.02 -7.81 6.15
CA LEU A 123 0.54 -9.09 6.57
C LEU A 123 1.44 -8.86 7.79
N VAL A 124 1.45 -9.82 8.71
CA VAL A 124 2.23 -9.76 9.95
C VAL A 124 3.16 -10.96 9.99
N PHE A 125 4.47 -10.70 10.09
CA PHE A 125 5.51 -11.72 10.12
C PHE A 125 6.24 -11.71 11.46
N GLY A 126 6.53 -12.90 11.99
CA GLY A 126 7.30 -13.16 13.20
C GLY A 126 8.80 -13.37 12.93
N ALA A 127 9.58 -13.40 14.01
CA ALA A 127 11.01 -13.71 13.92
C ALA A 127 11.22 -15.16 13.43
N GLY A 128 12.15 -15.36 12.50
CA GLY A 128 12.44 -16.63 11.86
C GLY A 128 11.54 -17.00 10.67
N GLU A 129 10.52 -16.20 10.35
CA GLU A 129 9.58 -16.48 9.24
C GLU A 129 10.06 -15.96 7.89
N LEU A 130 10.85 -14.88 7.86
CA LEU A 130 11.40 -14.29 6.64
C LEU A 130 12.89 -14.63 6.49
N PRO A 131 13.36 -15.06 5.30
CA PRO A 131 14.76 -15.43 5.07
C PRO A 131 15.72 -14.24 5.18
N ASP A 132 15.33 -13.08 4.64
CA ASP A 132 16.16 -11.86 4.62
C ASP A 132 15.99 -10.98 5.87
N ASP A 133 14.99 -11.27 6.71
CA ASP A 133 14.74 -10.59 7.98
C ASP A 133 14.43 -11.60 9.11
N PRO A 134 15.38 -12.48 9.48
CA PRO A 134 15.16 -13.50 10.51
C PRO A 134 14.85 -12.90 11.89
N GLY A 135 15.11 -11.60 12.10
CA GLY A 135 14.78 -10.89 13.33
C GLY A 135 13.41 -10.19 13.35
N ALA A 136 12.67 -10.20 12.24
CA ALA A 136 11.45 -9.38 12.03
C ALA A 136 11.67 -7.90 12.41
N THR A 137 12.77 -7.33 11.93
CA THR A 137 13.22 -5.97 12.20
C THR A 137 12.65 -4.92 11.22
N GLY A 138 11.98 -5.35 10.16
CA GLY A 138 11.50 -4.52 9.05
C GLY A 138 12.54 -4.33 7.95
N ALA A 139 13.41 -5.31 7.72
CA ALA A 139 14.38 -5.25 6.63
C ALA A 139 13.71 -5.52 5.27
N THR A 140 14.12 -4.78 4.24
CA THR A 140 13.56 -4.87 2.89
C THR A 140 14.66 -4.73 1.84
N VAL A 141 14.57 -5.48 0.75
CA VAL A 141 15.44 -5.34 -0.42
C VAL A 141 14.84 -4.29 -1.36
N LEU A 142 15.68 -3.44 -1.97
CA LEU A 142 15.23 -2.45 -2.95
C LEU A 142 15.42 -2.99 -4.36
N ARG A 143 14.32 -3.40 -5.01
CA ARG A 143 14.29 -3.92 -6.39
C ARG A 143 13.59 -2.93 -7.33
N THR A 144 13.89 -2.99 -8.62
CA THR A 144 13.01 -2.37 -9.64
C THR A 144 11.70 -3.14 -9.75
N VAL A 145 10.66 -2.50 -10.30
CA VAL A 145 9.37 -3.16 -10.54
C VAL A 145 9.50 -4.27 -11.59
N ASP A 146 10.44 -4.15 -12.54
CA ASP A 146 10.73 -5.23 -13.48
C ASP A 146 11.40 -6.44 -12.80
N GLU A 147 12.44 -6.21 -11.98
CA GLU A 147 13.07 -7.27 -11.17
C GLU A 147 12.08 -7.94 -10.19
N LEU A 148 11.12 -7.19 -9.65
CA LEU A 148 10.04 -7.76 -8.82
C LEU A 148 9.15 -8.72 -9.63
N ARG A 149 8.79 -8.36 -10.87
CA ARG A 149 7.94 -9.20 -11.74
C ARG A 149 8.69 -10.39 -12.33
N HIS A 150 9.98 -10.21 -12.58
CA HIS A 150 10.85 -11.15 -13.28
C HIS A 150 12.14 -11.40 -12.45
N PRO A 151 12.03 -11.99 -11.25
CA PRO A 151 13.20 -12.25 -10.40
C PRO A 151 14.21 -13.15 -11.12
N ALA A 152 15.49 -12.86 -10.91
CA ALA A 152 16.59 -13.62 -11.51
C ALA A 152 16.98 -14.84 -10.67
N GLU A 153 16.59 -14.85 -9.40
CA GLU A 153 16.87 -15.86 -8.39
C GLU A 153 16.06 -17.14 -8.63
N SER A 154 16.75 -18.28 -8.75
CA SER A 154 16.09 -19.58 -8.98
C SER A 154 15.19 -19.96 -7.82
N GLY A 155 13.90 -20.23 -8.10
CA GLY A 155 12.90 -20.60 -7.10
C GLY A 155 12.12 -19.43 -6.51
N VAL A 156 12.45 -18.18 -6.84
CA VAL A 156 11.66 -17.00 -6.49
C VAL A 156 10.63 -16.74 -7.61
N VAL A 157 9.41 -16.34 -7.25
CA VAL A 157 8.31 -16.08 -8.19
C VAL A 157 7.78 -14.66 -7.96
N GLY A 158 7.77 -13.85 -9.02
CA GLY A 158 7.23 -12.49 -8.99
C GLY A 158 5.70 -12.45 -9.11
N PRO A 159 5.04 -11.35 -8.67
CA PRO A 159 3.61 -11.19 -8.80
C PRO A 159 3.19 -11.02 -10.26
N VAL A 160 2.17 -11.78 -10.68
CA VAL A 160 1.59 -11.65 -12.02
C VAL A 160 0.73 -10.39 -12.07
N LEU A 161 1.16 -9.42 -12.87
CA LEU A 161 0.42 -8.18 -13.16
C LEU A 161 -0.15 -8.24 -14.60
N PRO A 162 -1.34 -7.68 -14.87
CA PRO A 162 -1.92 -7.70 -16.20
C PRO A 162 -0.99 -7.08 -17.26
N GLU A 163 -0.93 -7.68 -18.44
CA GLU A 163 -0.12 -7.17 -19.55
C GLU A 163 -0.50 -5.73 -19.91
N GLY A 164 0.51 -4.92 -20.27
CA GLY A 164 0.33 -3.49 -20.56
C GLY A 164 -0.08 -2.62 -19.36
N SER A 165 -0.32 -3.19 -18.17
CA SER A 165 -0.74 -2.40 -17.00
C SER A 165 0.41 -1.65 -16.35
N VAL A 166 1.67 -1.97 -16.65
CA VAL A 166 2.89 -1.33 -16.11
C VAL A 166 3.60 -0.64 -17.26
N SER A 167 3.79 0.67 -17.15
CA SER A 167 4.56 1.47 -18.11
C SER A 167 6.07 1.28 -17.94
N ASP A 168 6.86 1.58 -18.98
CA ASP A 168 8.33 1.49 -18.92
C ASP A 168 8.93 2.32 -17.77
N SER A 169 8.34 3.48 -17.49
CA SER A 169 8.75 4.35 -16.38
C SER A 169 8.37 3.78 -15.00
N GLU A 170 7.30 3.00 -14.89
CA GLU A 170 7.00 2.25 -13.66
C GLU A 170 7.92 1.05 -13.51
N ALA A 171 8.20 0.31 -14.60
CA ALA A 171 9.05 -0.88 -14.61
C ALA A 171 10.48 -0.56 -14.14
N ALA A 172 11.06 0.56 -14.60
CA ALA A 172 12.35 1.06 -14.14
C ALA A 172 12.30 1.72 -12.74
N GLY A 173 11.12 1.97 -12.19
CA GLY A 173 10.92 2.51 -10.85
C GLY A 173 11.33 1.51 -9.76
N LYS A 174 11.80 2.02 -8.61
CA LYS A 174 12.22 1.17 -7.48
C LYS A 174 11.12 1.02 -6.43
N CYS A 175 11.06 -0.16 -5.82
CA CYS A 175 10.13 -0.53 -4.76
C CYS A 175 10.84 -1.35 -3.67
N ALA A 176 10.34 -1.26 -2.44
CA ALA A 176 10.82 -2.09 -1.34
C ALA A 176 10.11 -3.44 -1.37
N THR A 177 10.87 -4.53 -1.29
CA THR A 177 10.41 -5.91 -1.42
C THR A 177 10.88 -6.74 -0.22
N ILE A 178 10.16 -7.83 0.04
CA ILE A 178 10.54 -8.92 0.95
C ILE A 178 10.26 -10.23 0.22
N ASP A 179 11.11 -11.22 0.42
CA ASP A 179 10.86 -12.57 -0.11
C ASP A 179 10.22 -13.41 1.00
N VAL A 180 9.10 -14.08 0.67
CA VAL A 180 8.28 -14.83 1.64
C VAL A 180 8.24 -16.29 1.21
N PRO A 181 8.54 -17.27 2.09
CA PRO A 181 8.43 -18.68 1.76
C PRO A 181 7.02 -19.03 1.25
N ALA A 182 6.92 -19.80 0.16
CA ALA A 182 5.66 -20.02 -0.54
C ALA A 182 4.56 -20.64 0.35
N GLU A 183 4.92 -21.58 1.23
CA GLU A 183 4.00 -22.19 2.21
C GLU A 183 3.48 -21.15 3.21
N LEU A 184 4.36 -20.28 3.73
CA LEU A 184 4.00 -19.21 4.64
C LEU A 184 3.09 -18.18 3.96
N PHE A 185 3.46 -17.72 2.76
CA PHE A 185 2.65 -16.78 1.99
C PHE A 185 1.23 -17.35 1.75
N THR A 186 1.14 -18.63 1.35
CA THR A 186 -0.15 -19.31 1.16
C THR A 186 -0.96 -19.43 2.46
N ALA A 187 -0.31 -19.49 3.62
CA ALA A 187 -0.98 -19.59 4.92
C ALA A 187 -1.43 -18.23 5.52
N VAL A 188 -0.91 -17.10 5.04
CA VAL A 188 -1.23 -15.75 5.57
C VAL A 188 -1.82 -14.77 4.56
N ALA A 189 -1.73 -15.07 3.26
CA ALA A 189 -2.36 -14.27 2.22
C ALA A 189 -3.91 -14.32 2.36
N PRO A 190 -4.62 -13.18 2.22
CA PRO A 190 -6.08 -13.17 2.31
C PRO A 190 -6.73 -14.00 1.21
N HIS A 191 -7.79 -14.72 1.55
CA HIS A 191 -8.68 -15.34 0.57
C HIS A 191 -9.59 -14.30 -0.12
N ASP A 192 -10.09 -14.62 -1.31
CA ASP A 192 -10.86 -13.68 -2.14
C ASP A 192 -12.13 -13.15 -1.47
N ASP A 193 -12.77 -13.94 -0.61
CA ASP A 193 -13.96 -13.55 0.14
C ASP A 193 -13.62 -12.72 1.40
N GLU A 194 -12.41 -12.87 1.93
CA GLU A 194 -11.84 -12.07 3.03
C GLU A 194 -11.39 -10.68 2.58
N MET A 195 -11.00 -10.51 1.30
CA MET A 195 -10.44 -9.25 0.77
C MET A 195 -11.27 -8.01 1.15
N TYR A 196 -12.60 -8.14 1.21
CA TYR A 196 -13.55 -7.08 1.52
C TYR A 196 -13.47 -6.55 2.96
N TYR A 197 -12.75 -7.22 3.86
CA TYR A 197 -12.62 -6.86 5.28
C TYR A 197 -11.24 -6.29 5.66
N LEU A 198 -10.32 -6.16 4.69
CA LEU A 198 -8.94 -5.70 4.89
C LEU A 198 -8.79 -4.20 5.15
N ALA A 199 -9.87 -3.42 5.01
CA ALA A 199 -9.86 -1.98 5.29
C ALA A 199 -11.27 -1.49 5.65
N HIS A 200 -11.33 -0.40 6.42
CA HIS A 200 -12.55 0.37 6.66
C HIS A 200 -12.22 1.85 6.85
N VAL A 201 -13.21 2.73 6.75
CA VAL A 201 -13.09 4.15 7.13
C VAL A 201 -13.76 4.40 8.47
N ARG A 202 -13.03 5.00 9.40
CA ARG A 202 -13.56 5.52 10.66
C ARG A 202 -13.84 7.01 10.51
N LYS A 203 -15.12 7.37 10.46
CA LYS A 203 -15.59 8.77 10.44
C LYS A 203 -16.03 9.17 11.84
N VAL A 204 -15.40 10.22 12.39
CA VAL A 204 -15.72 10.75 13.71
C VAL A 204 -16.36 12.12 13.55
N ALA A 205 -17.58 12.25 14.04
CA ALA A 205 -18.26 13.53 14.20
C ALA A 205 -18.40 13.83 15.69
N ALA A 206 -17.98 15.02 16.12
CA ALA A 206 -18.49 15.56 17.37
C ALA A 206 -20.00 15.75 17.24
N ALA A 207 -20.77 15.37 18.25
CA ALA A 207 -22.10 15.95 18.39
C ALA A 207 -21.92 17.47 18.55
N GLY A 208 -22.78 18.27 17.92
CA GLY A 208 -22.69 19.73 17.86
C GLY A 208 -22.95 20.46 19.19
N ALA A 209 -22.56 19.87 20.33
CA ALA A 209 -22.39 20.58 21.56
C ALA A 209 -21.21 21.54 21.40
N ALA A 210 -21.51 22.83 21.26
CA ALA A 210 -20.52 23.87 21.48
C ALA A 210 -19.88 23.63 22.85
N ARG A 211 -18.54 23.72 22.91
CA ARG A 211 -17.84 23.80 24.19
C ARG A 211 -18.29 25.06 24.93
N ALA A 212 -18.00 25.13 26.24
CA ALA A 212 -18.41 26.28 27.07
C ALA A 212 -17.78 27.63 26.63
N ASP A 213 -16.77 27.58 25.75
CA ASP A 213 -16.09 28.71 25.10
C ASP A 213 -16.62 29.02 23.69
N GLY A 214 -17.57 28.23 23.17
CA GLY A 214 -18.13 28.38 21.82
C GLY A 214 -17.41 27.63 20.70
N GLU A 215 -16.31 26.91 20.98
CA GLU A 215 -15.59 26.16 19.94
C GLU A 215 -16.37 24.94 19.42
N VAL A 216 -16.35 24.76 18.10
CA VAL A 216 -16.88 23.59 17.39
C VAL A 216 -15.72 22.81 16.77
N LEU A 217 -15.61 21.53 17.11
CA LEU A 217 -14.57 20.65 16.55
C LEU A 217 -14.88 20.31 15.08
N ALA A 218 -13.90 20.52 14.20
CA ALA A 218 -14.00 20.11 12.80
C ALA A 218 -14.11 18.56 12.67
N PRO A 219 -14.97 18.04 11.77
CA PRO A 219 -15.11 16.60 11.57
C PRO A 219 -13.86 15.99 10.92
N ALA A 220 -13.52 14.77 11.32
CA ALA A 220 -12.34 14.04 10.82
C ALA A 220 -12.71 12.64 10.31
N SER A 221 -12.02 12.18 9.26
CA SER A 221 -12.17 10.85 8.69
C SER A 221 -10.81 10.24 8.34
N THR A 222 -10.54 9.04 8.85
CA THR A 222 -9.30 8.29 8.61
C THR A 222 -9.62 6.89 8.12
N GLY A 223 -8.81 6.33 7.21
CA GLY A 223 -8.90 4.93 6.79
C GLY A 223 -7.99 4.05 7.64
N SER A 224 -8.37 2.80 7.91
CA SER A 224 -7.55 1.85 8.67
C SER A 224 -7.67 0.42 8.15
N SER A 225 -6.56 -0.33 8.21
CA SER A 225 -6.45 -1.73 7.78
C SER A 225 -6.04 -2.63 8.95
N PRO A 226 -6.87 -3.63 9.34
CA PRO A 226 -6.48 -4.73 10.22
C PRO A 226 -5.60 -5.76 9.47
N PRO A 227 -4.99 -6.73 10.18
CA PRO A 227 -4.16 -7.76 9.59
C PRO A 227 -5.00 -9.00 9.23
N THR A 228 -4.45 -9.87 8.38
CA THR A 228 -5.09 -11.16 8.02
C THR A 228 -4.31 -12.33 8.59
N GLY A 229 -5.03 -13.31 9.14
CA GLY A 229 -4.45 -14.54 9.66
C GLY A 229 -3.60 -14.39 10.92
N SER A 230 -3.51 -15.46 11.70
CA SER A 230 -2.44 -15.68 12.68
C SER A 230 -2.35 -17.18 12.91
N PRO A 231 -1.20 -17.83 12.66
CA PRO A 231 -1.02 -19.24 13.00
C PRO A 231 -1.12 -19.40 14.53
N ALA A 232 -2.17 -20.07 14.97
CA ALA A 232 -2.45 -20.23 16.40
C ALA A 232 -1.52 -21.28 17.02
N HIS A 233 -0.50 -20.83 17.76
CA HIS A 233 0.22 -21.71 18.69
C HIS A 233 -0.59 -21.88 19.99
N PRO A 234 -0.97 -23.13 20.37
CA PRO A 234 -1.66 -23.38 21.62
C PRO A 234 -0.67 -23.50 22.78
N GLY A 235 -0.92 -22.80 23.90
CA GLY A 235 -0.26 -23.15 25.17
C GLY A 235 0.03 -22.00 26.14
N SER A 236 -0.94 -21.72 27.00
CA SER A 236 -0.83 -21.89 28.47
C SER A 236 -1.50 -20.75 29.25
N THR A 237 -2.59 -21.10 29.92
CA THR A 237 -3.17 -20.29 30.99
C THR A 237 -2.25 -20.35 32.21
N SER A 238 -1.73 -19.21 32.66
CA SER A 238 -1.26 -19.06 34.04
C SER A 238 -1.84 -17.76 34.63
N SER A 239 -2.64 -17.95 35.67
CA SER A 239 -3.23 -16.88 36.46
C SER A 239 -2.34 -16.56 37.65
N THR A 240 -1.85 -15.32 37.77
CA THR A 240 -1.48 -14.79 39.10
C THR A 240 -1.71 -13.28 39.23
N SER A 241 -1.99 -12.91 40.47
CA SER A 241 -2.44 -11.62 40.98
C SER A 241 -1.43 -10.47 40.88
N SER A 242 -1.97 -9.26 40.69
CA SER A 242 -1.41 -7.99 41.19
C SER A 242 -1.21 -8.03 42.72
N PRO A 243 -0.27 -7.27 43.34
CA PRO A 243 -0.43 -5.81 43.39
C PRO A 243 0.84 -4.92 43.43
N SER A 244 0.65 -3.68 42.96
CA SER A 244 1.14 -2.40 43.51
C SER A 244 2.43 -2.37 44.37
N LYS A 245 3.45 -1.66 43.88
CA LYS A 245 3.91 -0.39 44.51
C LYS A 245 4.86 0.43 43.61
N ALA A 246 4.87 1.74 43.84
CA ALA A 246 5.75 2.70 43.17
C ALA A 246 7.05 2.94 43.95
N SER A 247 8.14 3.35 43.27
CA SER A 247 9.09 4.36 43.78
C SER A 247 10.05 4.89 42.70
N ARG A 248 10.59 6.09 42.93
CA ARG A 248 11.51 6.88 42.09
C ARG A 248 12.99 6.52 42.28
N ALA A 249 13.80 6.92 41.29
CA ALA A 249 15.23 7.30 41.36
C ALA A 249 16.25 6.19 41.76
N GLY A 250 17.52 6.24 41.34
CA GLY A 250 18.24 7.17 40.46
C GLY A 250 19.76 6.93 40.53
N CYS A 251 20.54 7.76 39.83
CA CYS A 251 22.01 7.95 39.93
C CYS A 251 23.01 6.96 39.26
N ARG A 252 23.74 7.54 38.29
CA ARG A 252 25.22 7.60 38.14
C ARG A 252 26.06 6.35 37.81
N ALA A 253 26.72 6.42 36.65
CA ALA A 253 28.06 5.84 36.41
C ALA A 253 29.15 6.66 37.14
N PRO A 254 30.42 6.16 37.24
CA PRO A 254 31.40 6.57 36.22
C PRO A 254 32.60 5.60 35.92
N CYS A 255 33.27 5.92 34.80
CA CYS A 255 34.71 5.73 34.50
C CYS A 255 35.31 4.34 34.11
N ARG A 256 36.48 4.44 33.46
CA ARG A 256 37.16 3.51 32.53
C ARG A 256 38.67 3.46 32.88
N PRO A 257 39.49 2.49 32.40
CA PRO A 257 40.35 2.77 31.22
C PRO A 257 40.65 1.55 30.30
N ALA A 258 41.53 1.74 29.30
CA ALA A 258 41.90 0.83 28.17
C ALA A 258 43.37 0.28 28.33
N PRO A 259 44.20 -0.13 27.32
CA PRO A 259 44.11 -0.33 25.84
C PRO A 259 44.82 -1.68 25.40
N PRO A 260 45.56 -1.88 24.26
CA PRO A 260 45.71 -1.21 22.94
C PRO A 260 45.66 -2.12 21.66
N ARG A 261 46.06 -1.53 20.52
CA ARG A 261 45.86 -1.87 19.09
C ARG A 261 46.87 -2.81 18.40
N SER A 262 46.43 -3.42 17.29
CA SER A 262 47.10 -3.53 15.96
C SER A 262 46.05 -3.95 14.89
N GLY A 263 46.23 -3.92 13.55
CA GLY A 263 47.23 -3.29 12.66
C GLY A 263 47.01 -3.73 11.19
N TRP A 264 47.09 -2.82 10.19
CA TRP A 264 46.93 -3.09 8.73
C TRP A 264 47.96 -2.28 7.90
N PRO A 265 48.54 -2.82 6.80
CA PRO A 265 49.45 -2.10 5.88
C PRO A 265 48.78 -1.62 4.56
N PRO A 266 49.43 -0.74 3.75
CA PRO A 266 48.81 -0.08 2.58
C PRO A 266 49.39 -0.46 1.17
N CYS A 267 48.62 -0.11 0.13
CA CYS A 267 48.93 0.32 -1.25
C CYS A 267 50.15 -0.20 -2.06
N THR A 268 49.95 -0.60 -3.34
CA THR A 268 50.67 -0.03 -4.53
C THR A 268 50.14 -0.48 -5.93
N THR A 269 49.98 0.50 -6.85
CA THR A 269 50.16 0.54 -8.34
C THR A 269 49.65 -0.52 -9.35
N GLY A 270 49.19 -0.05 -10.54
CA GLY A 270 48.84 -0.84 -11.76
C GLY A 270 50.04 -1.14 -12.70
N PRO A 271 49.90 -1.31 -14.06
CA PRO A 271 48.95 -0.64 -14.98
C PRO A 271 48.26 -1.53 -16.08
N SER A 272 47.58 -0.88 -17.04
CA SER A 272 46.94 -1.46 -18.27
C SER A 272 47.91 -1.54 -19.47
N PRO A 273 47.60 -2.28 -20.57
CA PRO A 273 47.15 -1.55 -21.80
C PRO A 273 46.18 -2.26 -22.78
N ALA A 274 45.30 -1.43 -23.37
CA ALA A 274 44.86 -1.30 -24.79
C ALA A 274 44.54 -2.49 -25.75
N ALA A 275 43.31 -2.41 -26.31
CA ALA A 275 42.91 -2.44 -27.74
C ALA A 275 43.04 -3.70 -28.65
N THR A 276 41.93 -4.07 -29.34
CA THR A 276 41.74 -4.03 -30.82
C THR A 276 40.43 -4.73 -31.28
N ALA A 277 39.77 -4.21 -32.33
CA ALA A 277 38.64 -4.78 -33.09
C ALA A 277 38.59 -4.09 -34.49
N PRO A 278 37.73 -4.45 -35.48
CA PRO A 278 37.08 -5.72 -35.92
C PRO A 278 37.47 -5.99 -37.43
N PRO A 279 36.57 -6.16 -38.44
CA PRO A 279 35.46 -7.10 -38.77
C PRO A 279 35.86 -8.00 -40.01
N PRO A 280 35.03 -8.50 -40.99
CA PRO A 280 33.55 -8.57 -41.15
C PRO A 280 32.95 -9.92 -41.66
N THR A 281 31.62 -9.91 -41.83
CA THR A 281 30.71 -10.92 -42.45
C THR A 281 30.89 -11.13 -43.97
N PRO A 282 30.26 -12.17 -44.57
CA PRO A 282 29.05 -11.87 -45.37
C PRO A 282 27.89 -12.91 -45.31
N VAL A 283 26.68 -12.42 -45.66
CA VAL A 283 25.45 -13.17 -46.07
C VAL A 283 25.50 -13.41 -47.61
N PRO A 284 24.48 -13.87 -48.37
CA PRO A 284 23.14 -14.43 -48.07
C PRO A 284 22.79 -15.74 -48.84
N CYS A 285 21.57 -16.28 -48.65
CA CYS A 285 20.81 -16.87 -49.77
C CYS A 285 19.28 -16.82 -49.52
N SER A 286 18.47 -17.04 -50.55
CA SER A 286 17.16 -16.40 -50.71
C SER A 286 15.94 -17.34 -50.80
N ARG A 287 14.81 -16.87 -50.22
CA ARG A 287 13.45 -16.79 -50.81
C ARG A 287 12.87 -18.02 -51.55
N THR A 288 11.68 -18.49 -51.14
CA THR A 288 10.50 -18.77 -52.02
C THR A 288 9.21 -18.89 -51.19
N SER A 289 8.06 -18.59 -51.81
CA SER A 289 6.67 -18.70 -51.31
C SER A 289 6.19 -20.18 -51.27
N SER A 290 4.96 -20.60 -50.96
CA SER A 290 3.64 -19.97 -50.70
C SER A 290 2.67 -21.02 -50.11
N GLY A 291 1.73 -20.61 -49.24
CA GLY A 291 0.30 -20.81 -49.51
C GLY A 291 -0.50 -21.98 -48.86
N ARG A 292 -1.31 -21.61 -47.84
CA ARG A 292 -2.70 -22.08 -47.55
C ARG A 292 -2.91 -23.59 -47.24
N THR A 293 -3.51 -24.01 -46.11
CA THR A 293 -4.98 -23.98 -45.83
C THR A 293 -5.30 -24.62 -44.47
N THR A 294 -6.41 -24.21 -43.81
CA THR A 294 -7.03 -24.84 -42.60
C THR A 294 -6.22 -24.71 -41.28
N ARG A 295 -6.81 -24.68 -40.07
CA ARG A 295 -8.19 -25.01 -39.63
C ARG A 295 -8.61 -24.15 -38.41
N THR A 296 -9.89 -23.81 -38.31
CA THR A 296 -10.48 -23.12 -37.15
C THR A 296 -10.42 -23.97 -35.88
N ILE A 297 -9.93 -23.41 -34.77
CA ILE A 297 -10.26 -23.86 -33.41
C ILE A 297 -10.63 -22.63 -32.58
N ARG A 298 -11.86 -22.61 -32.06
CA ARG A 298 -12.26 -21.74 -30.94
C ARG A 298 -11.94 -22.49 -29.64
N THR A 299 -11.29 -21.84 -28.69
CA THR A 299 -11.23 -22.31 -27.30
C THR A 299 -11.56 -21.18 -26.34
N ARG A 300 -12.49 -21.45 -25.42
CA ARG A 300 -12.80 -20.62 -24.26
C ARG A 300 -11.89 -21.03 -23.10
N SER A 301 -11.43 -20.05 -22.32
CA SER A 301 -10.98 -20.15 -20.92
C SER A 301 -10.70 -18.71 -20.48
N ALA A 302 -11.35 -18.08 -19.50
CA ALA A 302 -12.01 -18.58 -18.30
C ALA A 302 -11.05 -19.43 -17.45
N TRP A 303 -10.34 -18.76 -16.56
CA TRP A 303 -9.61 -19.32 -15.43
C TRP A 303 -10.22 -18.76 -14.13
N PRO A 304 -10.21 -19.55 -13.04
CA PRO A 304 -10.81 -19.19 -11.76
C PRO A 304 -10.07 -18.04 -11.08
#